data_AF-A0A139HT49-F1
#
_entry.id   AF-A0A139HT49-F1
#
_cell.length_a   1.000
_cell.length_b   1.000
_cell.length_c   1.000
_cell.angle_alpha   90.00
_cell.angle_beta   90.00
_cell.angle_gamma   90.00
#
_symmetry.space_group_name_H-M   'P 1'
#
loop_
_entity.id
_entity.type
_entity.pdbx_description
1 polymer ?
#
loop_
_entity_poly.entity_id
_entity_poly.type
_entity_poly.pdbx_seq_one_letter_code
_entity_poly.pdbx_strand_id
1 'polypeptide(L)'
;MALRNLLRMTPTHPKWDVYLEYALIARGVFEPPVDHAYRKEISKRLDAEFHKLDKTAQDNLVELIESLGPIGTDCRAKNAVARDHEGAKEAYKSKPDITLLESCLPVTVIANEAIEKYLVALTSLLEAERQHDFRDGHRSENLLNERIRTWTRNLERGQRTLRIASELIAKAKTKAELEDRFMDDRIDGHWRGALEFGVGANLAGLWVKVDENDTIIDRIVRKCEVTSATSWPKKFRQQDTANPTPLEAYFANKCADVSRDHFVGIRSWHSDTIKYILTLYSPFCANGDLKGMVDKSVAFGTPLPEPFLWAAFLQLVEACIIMRDGSQGQGLLPDWCSVIHRDIKPANIFLDQPSARFPAYPTFKVADFGLAIETYEGDIFNPSNYNTGSGSAPYRAPEQLNKRRRLDATGSPEQALVEPRLWEWTNVYAIGVVMYQMYHNWFLLKAEQKYLVPHESEWHMANASVTRSPNLGDFIARCIRRNPRNRIRLDELYGNLRDMNPHGDLEMQEYLRDAINGSQPGNSAYDVEFGATQKYAVGMAYKEPSGFDTSDLPDADMMDQGGVPVQWR
;
A
#
# COMPACT_ATOMS: atom_id res chain seq x y z
N MET A 1 8.62 9.26 65.61
CA MET A 1 8.70 7.80 65.86
C MET A 1 8.43 6.98 64.59
N ALA A 2 7.53 7.41 63.68
CA ALA A 2 7.41 6.86 62.31
C ALA A 2 8.64 7.09 61.39
N LEU A 3 9.32 8.24 61.46
CA LEU A 3 10.61 8.48 60.75
C LEU A 3 11.78 7.64 61.30
N ARG A 4 11.70 7.18 62.56
CA ARG A 4 12.63 6.22 63.16
C ARG A 4 12.33 4.77 62.78
N ASN A 5 11.11 4.49 62.30
CA ASN A 5 10.77 3.22 61.65
C ASN A 5 11.12 3.24 60.16
N LEU A 6 11.01 4.38 59.47
CA LEU A 6 11.49 4.55 58.09
C LEU A 6 13.02 4.43 57.97
N LEU A 7 13.77 5.02 58.91
CA LEU A 7 15.24 4.91 59.00
C LEU A 7 15.74 3.62 59.69
N ARG A 8 14.85 2.71 60.09
CA ARG A 8 15.20 1.36 60.57
C ARG A 8 14.90 0.25 59.57
N MET A 9 14.18 0.54 58.49
CA MET A 9 14.02 -0.39 57.36
C MET A 9 15.18 -0.30 56.34
N THR A 10 16.11 0.62 56.57
CA THR A 10 17.27 0.94 55.72
C THR A 10 18.54 0.08 55.88
N PRO A 11 18.51 -1.18 56.36
CA PRO A 11 19.67 -2.06 56.12
C PRO A 11 19.38 -3.48 55.60
N THR A 12 18.15 -3.85 55.21
CA THR A 12 17.86 -5.28 54.89
C THR A 12 17.35 -5.59 53.49
N HIS A 13 17.27 -4.64 52.56
CA HIS A 13 17.20 -5.01 51.14
C HIS A 13 18.60 -4.85 50.52
N PRO A 14 19.35 -5.95 50.29
CA PRO A 14 20.77 -5.94 49.90
C PRO A 14 21.03 -5.43 48.46
N LYS A 15 20.11 -4.62 47.90
CA LYS A 15 20.09 -4.18 46.49
C LYS A 15 19.51 -2.78 46.28
N TRP A 16 19.35 -1.94 47.31
CA TRP A 16 18.87 -0.55 47.11
C TRP A 16 19.80 0.25 46.18
N ASP A 17 21.09 0.03 46.35
CA ASP A 17 22.21 0.54 45.56
C ASP A 17 22.08 0.10 44.09
N VAL A 18 21.56 -1.11 43.86
CA VAL A 18 21.32 -1.72 42.55
C VAL A 18 20.11 -1.09 41.84
N TYR A 19 19.08 -0.62 42.54
CA TYR A 19 17.93 0.05 41.88
C TYR A 19 18.29 1.43 41.33
N LEU A 20 19.14 2.17 42.03
CA LEU A 20 19.71 3.44 41.53
C LEU A 20 20.66 3.17 40.35
N GLU A 21 21.43 2.09 40.40
CA GLU A 21 22.33 1.62 39.32
C GLU A 21 21.55 1.16 38.07
N TYR A 22 20.43 0.43 38.22
CA TYR A 22 19.56 0.00 37.12
C TYR A 22 18.82 1.17 36.44
N ALA A 23 18.44 2.21 37.19
CA ALA A 23 17.87 3.44 36.61
C ALA A 23 18.87 4.20 35.72
N LEU A 24 20.17 4.05 35.99
CA LEU A 24 21.27 4.64 35.22
C LEU A 24 21.71 3.74 34.05
N ILE A 25 21.70 2.41 34.22
CA ILE A 25 21.96 1.41 33.16
C ILE A 25 20.81 1.36 32.13
N ALA A 26 19.54 1.46 32.55
CA ALA A 26 18.38 1.50 31.66
C ALA A 26 18.31 2.75 30.76
N ARG A 27 19.12 3.77 31.05
CA ARG A 27 19.35 4.95 30.19
C ARG A 27 20.53 4.80 29.22
N GLY A 28 21.24 3.66 29.21
CA GLY A 28 22.34 3.38 28.26
C GLY A 28 23.57 4.28 28.41
N VAL A 29 23.84 4.81 29.62
CA VAL A 29 24.83 5.88 29.80
C VAL A 29 26.27 5.40 30.01
N PHE A 30 26.58 4.12 30.37
CA PHE A 30 27.92 3.49 30.16
C PHE A 30 28.05 2.05 30.72
N GLU A 31 29.00 1.25 30.16
CA GLU A 31 29.71 0.13 30.82
C GLU A 31 30.94 0.68 31.60
N PRO A 32 31.51 0.00 32.62
CA PRO A 32 32.22 0.59 33.80
C PRO A 32 33.66 1.07 33.48
N PRO A 33 34.50 1.62 34.41
CA PRO A 33 34.39 1.72 35.88
C PRO A 33 34.81 3.08 36.50
N VAL A 34 34.18 3.54 37.60
CA VAL A 34 34.77 4.62 38.42
C VAL A 34 34.46 4.43 39.91
N ASP A 35 35.53 4.63 40.70
CA ASP A 35 35.71 4.58 42.15
C ASP A 35 34.53 5.06 43.02
N HIS A 36 34.28 4.29 44.09
CA HIS A 36 33.26 4.48 45.13
C HIS A 36 33.37 5.82 45.88
N ALA A 37 34.57 6.43 45.96
CA ALA A 37 34.74 7.72 46.63
C ALA A 37 34.02 8.88 45.89
N TYR A 38 34.06 8.87 44.56
CA TYR A 38 33.40 9.88 43.72
C TYR A 38 31.87 9.75 43.77
N ARG A 39 31.35 8.52 43.93
CA ARG A 39 29.91 8.23 44.10
C ARG A 39 29.32 8.90 45.33
N LYS A 40 30.05 8.89 46.45
CA LYS A 40 29.62 9.48 47.73
C LYS A 40 29.57 11.00 47.68
N GLU A 41 30.47 11.61 46.94
CA GLU A 41 30.55 13.06 46.76
C GLU A 41 29.40 13.58 45.87
N ILE A 42 29.08 12.87 44.78
CA ILE A 42 27.92 13.20 43.92
C ILE A 42 26.61 13.06 44.70
N SER A 43 26.44 11.99 45.49
CA SER A 43 25.25 11.78 46.31
C SER A 43 25.06 12.89 47.34
N LYS A 44 26.13 13.33 48.01
CA LYS A 44 26.08 14.47 48.95
C LYS A 44 25.71 15.78 48.27
N ARG A 45 26.22 16.03 47.06
CA ARG A 45 25.89 17.23 46.29
C ARG A 45 24.44 17.23 45.84
N LEU A 46 23.93 16.11 45.33
CA LEU A 46 22.53 15.98 44.94
C LEU A 46 21.57 16.14 46.12
N ASP A 47 21.94 15.61 47.29
CA ASP A 47 21.16 15.79 48.53
C ASP A 47 21.14 17.26 48.98
N ALA A 48 22.29 17.94 48.90
CA ALA A 48 22.37 19.37 49.20
C ALA A 48 21.56 20.23 48.22
N GLU A 49 21.58 19.92 46.91
CA GLU A 49 20.77 20.62 45.91
C GLU A 49 19.27 20.35 46.07
N PHE A 50 18.87 19.10 46.37
CA PHE A 50 17.47 18.77 46.63
C PHE A 50 16.88 19.59 47.79
N HIS A 51 17.66 19.80 48.85
CA HIS A 51 17.24 20.58 50.02
C HIS A 51 17.22 22.09 49.79
N LYS A 52 17.78 22.61 48.68
CA LYS A 52 17.64 24.02 48.29
C LYS A 52 16.33 24.30 47.57
N LEU A 53 15.69 23.27 47.04
CA LEU A 53 14.39 23.40 46.41
C LEU A 53 13.33 23.76 47.44
N ASP A 54 12.33 24.52 47.02
CA ASP A 54 11.16 24.73 47.87
C ASP A 54 10.43 23.40 48.11
N LYS A 55 9.59 23.39 49.15
CA LYS A 55 8.87 22.20 49.61
C LYS A 55 7.99 21.59 48.51
N THR A 56 7.39 22.43 47.67
CA THR A 56 6.52 22.02 46.57
C THR A 56 7.32 21.30 45.49
N ALA A 57 8.49 21.83 45.12
CA ALA A 57 9.39 21.20 44.14
C ALA A 57 9.97 19.88 44.66
N GLN A 58 10.28 19.78 45.96
CA GLN A 58 10.70 18.53 46.60
C GLN A 58 9.60 17.47 46.56
N ASP A 59 8.38 17.83 46.96
CA ASP A 59 7.25 16.91 47.04
C ASP A 59 6.83 16.43 45.63
N ASN A 60 6.84 17.33 44.63
CA ASN A 60 6.62 16.98 43.22
C ASN A 60 7.66 16.00 42.69
N LEU A 61 8.94 16.15 43.08
CA LEU A 61 10.01 15.25 42.64
C LEU A 61 9.86 13.85 43.25
N VAL A 62 9.44 13.77 44.52
CA VAL A 62 9.19 12.51 45.24
C VAL A 62 8.02 11.76 44.62
N GLU A 63 6.87 12.41 44.44
CA GLU A 63 5.66 11.81 43.86
C GLU A 63 5.93 11.28 42.43
N LEU A 64 6.72 12.04 41.67
CA LEU A 64 7.16 11.67 40.34
C LEU A 64 8.07 10.44 40.33
N ILE A 65 9.06 10.37 41.22
CA ILE A 65 9.95 9.21 41.35
C ILE A 65 9.16 7.96 41.73
N GLU A 66 8.20 8.09 42.63
CA GLU A 66 7.31 7.00 43.04
C GLU A 66 6.44 6.51 41.87
N SER A 67 5.95 7.42 41.02
CA SER A 67 5.15 7.07 39.84
C SER A 67 5.95 6.34 38.75
N LEU A 68 7.23 6.64 38.57
CA LEU A 68 8.07 6.09 37.49
C LEU A 68 8.51 4.63 37.72
N GLY A 69 8.55 4.16 38.97
CA GLY A 69 8.96 2.78 39.32
C GLY A 69 8.04 1.69 38.74
N PRO A 70 6.73 1.72 39.05
CA PRO A 70 5.75 0.80 38.49
C PRO A 70 5.67 0.87 36.96
N ILE A 71 5.64 2.09 36.40
CA ILE A 71 5.58 2.34 34.95
C ILE A 71 6.79 1.75 34.23
N GLY A 72 8.00 1.98 34.76
CA GLY A 72 9.23 1.47 34.16
C GLY A 72 9.29 -0.07 34.16
N THR A 73 8.67 -0.71 35.16
CA THR A 73 8.64 -2.17 35.28
C THR A 73 7.65 -2.78 34.28
N ASP A 74 6.47 -2.18 34.14
CA ASP A 74 5.46 -2.60 33.16
C ASP A 74 5.93 -2.32 31.70
N CYS A 75 6.53 -1.16 31.44
CA CYS A 75 7.15 -0.82 30.16
C CYS A 75 8.27 -1.79 29.77
N ARG A 76 9.09 -2.26 30.72
CA ARG A 76 10.15 -3.25 30.44
C ARG A 76 9.56 -4.62 30.16
N ALA A 77 8.55 -5.04 30.91
CA ALA A 77 7.85 -6.30 30.66
C ALA A 77 7.19 -6.32 29.27
N LYS A 78 6.47 -5.25 28.90
CA LYS A 78 5.81 -5.15 27.58
C LYS A 78 6.78 -4.95 26.43
N ASN A 79 7.90 -4.22 26.63
CA ASN A 79 8.97 -4.15 25.63
C ASN A 79 9.72 -5.49 25.45
N ALA A 80 9.86 -6.30 26.51
CA ALA A 80 10.43 -7.64 26.40
C ALA A 80 9.52 -8.55 25.55
N VAL A 81 8.20 -8.51 25.80
CA VAL A 81 7.20 -9.22 24.96
C VAL A 81 7.25 -8.75 23.49
N ALA A 82 7.44 -7.45 23.25
CA ALA A 82 7.57 -6.91 21.89
C ALA A 82 8.91 -7.27 21.20
N ARG A 83 9.96 -7.61 21.96
CA ARG A 83 11.30 -7.99 21.45
C ARG A 83 11.47 -9.50 21.27
N ASP A 84 10.84 -10.31 22.12
CA ASP A 84 10.83 -11.78 22.03
C ASP A 84 9.98 -12.30 20.87
N HIS A 85 9.21 -11.43 20.21
CA HIS A 85 8.76 -11.66 18.84
C HIS A 85 9.97 -11.57 17.87
N GLU A 86 10.81 -12.60 17.90
CA GLU A 86 11.96 -12.79 17.00
C GLU A 86 11.55 -12.94 15.50
N GLY A 87 10.24 -12.87 15.21
CA GLY A 87 9.67 -12.69 13.87
C GLY A 87 9.36 -11.24 13.46
N ALA A 88 9.60 -10.22 14.31
CA ALA A 88 9.20 -8.83 14.04
C ALA A 88 9.93 -8.17 12.85
N LYS A 89 11.08 -8.71 12.41
CA LYS A 89 11.75 -8.28 11.17
C LYS A 89 11.08 -8.85 9.90
N GLU A 90 10.41 -10.00 9.98
CA GLU A 90 9.57 -10.53 8.91
C GLU A 90 8.13 -9.99 8.97
N ALA A 91 7.69 -9.53 10.15
CA ALA A 91 6.35 -8.99 10.44
C ALA A 91 6.08 -7.57 9.91
N TYR A 92 7.04 -6.89 9.28
CA TYR A 92 6.73 -5.64 8.56
C TYR A 92 5.79 -5.84 7.36
N LYS A 93 5.35 -7.09 7.09
CA LYS A 93 4.31 -7.48 6.15
C LYS A 93 3.05 -8.07 6.80
N SER A 94 3.02 -8.35 8.10
CA SER A 94 1.84 -8.93 8.78
C SER A 94 1.00 -7.85 9.46
N LYS A 95 -0.31 -8.09 9.57
CA LYS A 95 -1.27 -7.19 10.21
C LYS A 95 -0.80 -6.87 11.65
N PRO A 96 -0.85 -5.61 12.10
CA PRO A 96 -0.48 -5.26 13.48
C PRO A 96 -1.37 -6.03 14.47
N ASP A 97 -0.76 -6.58 15.53
CA ASP A 97 -1.49 -7.24 16.61
C ASP A 97 -2.28 -6.18 17.41
N ILE A 98 -3.57 -6.11 17.13
CA ILE A 98 -4.47 -5.12 17.72
C ILE A 98 -4.63 -5.35 19.23
N THR A 99 -4.69 -6.61 19.67
CA THR A 99 -4.82 -6.98 21.08
C THR A 99 -3.60 -6.51 21.88
N LEU A 100 -2.39 -6.70 21.32
CA LEU A 100 -1.17 -6.18 21.91
C LEU A 100 -1.17 -4.65 21.99
N LEU A 101 -1.59 -3.97 20.92
CA LEU A 101 -1.68 -2.50 20.90
C LEU A 101 -2.67 -1.98 21.96
N GLU A 102 -3.83 -2.61 22.09
CA GLU A 102 -4.82 -2.26 23.12
C GLU A 102 -4.26 -2.42 24.53
N SER A 103 -3.51 -3.50 24.79
CA SER A 103 -2.87 -3.73 26.10
C SER A 103 -1.74 -2.74 26.44
N CYS A 104 -1.09 -2.17 25.40
CA CYS A 104 0.02 -1.22 25.53
C CYS A 104 -0.44 0.24 25.63
N LEU A 105 -1.66 0.55 25.17
CA LEU A 105 -2.17 1.92 25.11
C LEU A 105 -2.24 2.59 26.50
N PRO A 106 -2.83 1.97 27.54
CA PRO A 106 -2.90 2.58 28.88
C PRO A 106 -1.52 2.88 29.47
N VAL A 107 -0.55 1.99 29.23
CA VAL A 107 0.83 2.17 29.71
C VAL A 107 1.51 3.34 29.04
N THR A 108 1.29 3.49 27.74
CA THR A 108 1.85 4.61 26.97
C THR A 108 1.25 5.94 27.44
N VAL A 109 -0.05 5.97 27.77
CA VAL A 109 -0.70 7.16 28.37
C VAL A 109 -0.06 7.51 29.71
N ILE A 110 0.01 6.56 30.64
CA ILE A 110 0.58 6.79 31.98
C ILE A 110 2.06 7.18 31.88
N ALA A 111 2.83 6.58 30.98
CA ALA A 111 4.22 6.94 30.74
C ALA A 111 4.37 8.37 30.19
N ASN A 112 3.52 8.80 29.26
CA ASN A 112 3.53 10.16 28.74
C ASN A 112 3.19 11.17 29.85
N GLU A 113 2.15 10.90 30.66
CA GLU A 113 1.77 11.75 31.80
C GLU A 113 2.91 11.89 32.82
N ALA A 114 3.63 10.80 33.12
CA ALA A 114 4.77 10.84 34.01
C ALA A 114 5.94 11.66 33.42
N ILE A 115 6.19 11.55 32.11
CA ILE A 115 7.21 12.35 31.43
C ILE A 115 6.82 13.84 31.43
N GLU A 116 5.55 14.17 31.23
CA GLU A 116 5.04 15.54 31.31
C GLU A 116 5.29 16.14 32.70
N LYS A 117 4.93 15.42 33.77
CA LYS A 117 5.24 15.83 35.15
C LYS A 117 6.74 16.00 35.38
N TYR A 118 7.57 15.12 34.82
CA TYR A 118 9.04 15.22 34.91
C TYR A 118 9.61 16.41 34.17
N LEU A 119 9.06 16.75 33.01
CA LEU A 119 9.44 17.95 32.28
C LEU A 119 9.08 19.21 33.05
N VAL A 120 7.89 19.28 33.65
CA VAL A 120 7.50 20.42 34.51
C VAL A 120 8.49 20.56 35.67
N ALA A 121 8.80 19.48 36.38
CA ALA A 121 9.74 19.53 37.51
C ALA A 121 11.15 19.97 37.09
N LEU A 122 11.67 19.46 35.96
CA LEU A 122 12.97 19.87 35.43
C LEU A 122 12.99 21.34 35.01
N THR A 123 11.93 21.84 34.40
CA THR A 123 11.83 23.24 33.99
C THR A 123 11.76 24.16 35.21
N SER A 124 10.96 23.81 36.23
CA SER A 124 10.92 24.56 37.49
C SER A 124 12.28 24.57 38.20
N LEU A 125 12.98 23.43 38.22
CA LEU A 125 14.36 23.35 38.75
C LEU A 125 15.32 24.27 37.98
N LEU A 126 15.27 24.24 36.65
CA LEU A 126 16.08 25.11 35.80
C LEU A 126 15.81 26.60 36.07
N GLU A 127 14.55 26.98 36.28
CA GLU A 127 14.15 28.35 36.60
C GLU A 127 14.63 28.78 38.00
N ALA A 128 14.48 27.91 39.00
CA ALA A 128 14.94 28.18 40.36
C ALA A 128 16.46 28.37 40.43
N GLU A 129 17.23 27.53 39.74
CA GLU A 129 18.69 27.64 39.69
C GLU A 129 19.15 28.92 38.97
N ARG A 130 18.44 29.34 37.92
CA ARG A 130 18.70 30.63 37.25
C ARG A 130 18.51 31.83 38.17
N GLN A 131 17.58 31.75 39.12
CA GLN A 131 17.35 32.82 40.10
C GLN A 131 18.44 32.89 41.19
N HIS A 132 19.17 31.80 41.42
CA HIS A 132 20.13 31.68 42.53
C HIS A 132 21.59 31.71 42.08
N ASP A 133 21.86 32.07 40.81
CA ASP A 133 23.18 32.05 40.17
C ASP A 133 23.92 30.72 40.44
N PHE A 134 23.68 29.71 39.58
CA PHE A 134 24.32 28.38 39.60
C PHE A 134 25.70 28.40 40.24
N ARG A 135 25.87 27.70 41.39
CA ARG A 135 27.15 27.67 42.12
C ARG A 135 28.32 27.11 41.31
N ASP A 136 28.03 26.35 40.25
CA ASP A 136 28.99 25.75 39.31
C ASP A 136 28.85 26.25 37.85
N GLY A 137 28.10 27.35 37.63
CA GLY A 137 27.99 28.05 36.35
C GLY A 137 27.31 27.25 35.21
N HIS A 138 27.76 27.45 33.96
CA HIS A 138 27.15 26.93 32.73
C HIS A 138 27.00 25.40 32.64
N ARG A 139 27.66 24.61 33.51
CA ARG A 139 27.69 23.13 33.38
C ARG A 139 26.37 22.50 33.81
N SER A 140 25.81 22.91 34.94
CA SER A 140 24.53 22.39 35.45
C SER A 140 23.35 22.87 34.62
N GLU A 141 23.40 24.13 34.14
CA GLU A 141 22.43 24.65 33.19
C GLU A 141 22.41 23.84 31.87
N ASN A 142 23.57 23.55 31.29
CA ASN A 142 23.66 22.75 30.06
C ASN A 142 23.12 21.33 30.26
N LEU A 143 23.42 20.71 31.39
CA LEU A 143 22.94 19.35 31.71
C LEU A 143 21.42 19.29 31.88
N LEU A 144 20.83 20.27 32.58
CA LEU A 144 19.37 20.38 32.72
C LEU A 144 18.69 20.63 31.37
N ASN A 145 19.22 21.55 30.57
CA ASN A 145 18.73 21.82 29.22
C ASN A 145 18.80 20.58 28.32
N GLU A 146 19.90 19.82 28.35
CA GLU A 146 20.03 18.57 27.58
C GLU A 146 19.03 17.50 28.03
N ARG A 147 18.80 17.38 29.34
CA ARG A 147 17.80 16.46 29.90
C ARG A 147 16.39 16.86 29.49
N ILE A 148 16.01 18.14 29.61
CA ILE A 148 14.73 18.65 29.15
C ILE A 148 14.55 18.31 27.66
N ARG A 149 15.49 18.69 26.79
CA ARG A 149 15.44 18.36 25.35
C ARG A 149 15.30 16.86 25.07
N THR A 150 15.94 16.02 25.86
CA THR A 150 15.86 14.56 25.69
C THR A 150 14.49 14.02 26.09
N TRP A 151 13.96 14.48 27.22
CA TRP A 151 12.64 14.05 27.69
C TRP A 151 11.50 14.64 26.85
N THR A 152 11.65 15.85 26.31
CA THR A 152 10.72 16.43 25.32
C THR A 152 10.66 15.56 24.07
N ARG A 153 11.80 15.16 23.50
CA ARG A 153 11.83 14.24 22.35
C ARG A 153 11.20 12.88 22.66
N ASN A 154 11.41 12.36 23.88
CA ASN A 154 10.78 11.11 24.30
C ASN A 154 9.27 11.25 24.44
N LEU A 155 8.78 12.37 25.00
CA LEU A 155 7.36 12.66 25.08
C LEU A 155 6.73 12.78 23.68
N GLU A 156 7.36 13.54 22.78
CA GLU A 156 6.90 13.67 21.39
C GLU A 156 6.81 12.31 20.69
N ARG A 157 7.82 11.44 20.90
CA ARG A 157 7.81 10.07 20.39
C ARG A 157 6.69 9.24 21.01
N GLY A 158 6.48 9.33 22.32
CA GLY A 158 5.43 8.62 23.04
C GLY A 158 4.02 9.05 22.62
N GLN A 159 3.79 10.36 22.50
CA GLN A 159 2.53 10.93 21.99
C GLN A 159 2.29 10.53 20.53
N ARG A 160 3.34 10.48 19.69
CA ARG A 160 3.24 9.98 18.32
C ARG A 160 2.86 8.50 18.28
N THR A 161 3.49 7.67 19.11
CA THR A 161 3.15 6.24 19.23
C THR A 161 1.70 6.06 19.67
N LEU A 162 1.25 6.80 20.69
CA LEU A 162 -0.12 6.76 21.19
C LEU A 162 -1.13 7.09 20.09
N ARG A 163 -0.87 8.15 19.31
CA ARG A 163 -1.70 8.58 18.19
C ARG A 163 -1.80 7.49 17.11
N ILE A 164 -0.65 6.96 16.65
CA ILE A 164 -0.61 5.92 15.61
C ILE A 164 -1.31 4.64 16.09
N ALA A 165 -1.05 4.20 17.32
CA ALA A 165 -1.68 3.00 17.88
C ALA A 165 -3.21 3.17 17.99
N SER A 166 -3.68 4.32 18.47
CA SER A 166 -5.11 4.63 18.56
C SER A 166 -5.77 4.64 17.18
N GLU A 167 -5.14 5.26 16.17
CA GLU A 167 -5.63 5.25 14.78
C GLU A 167 -5.70 3.82 14.21
N LEU A 168 -4.71 2.97 14.47
CA LEU A 168 -4.69 1.59 14.00
C LEU A 168 -5.79 0.73 14.66
N ILE A 169 -5.99 0.87 15.97
CA ILE A 169 -7.05 0.18 16.71
C ILE A 169 -8.42 0.61 16.18
N ALA A 170 -8.66 1.92 16.06
CA ALA A 170 -9.92 2.46 15.54
C ALA A 170 -10.20 1.95 14.11
N LYS A 171 -9.19 2.02 13.24
CA LYS A 171 -9.27 1.49 11.87
C LYS A 171 -9.62 0.00 11.86
N ALA A 172 -9.00 -0.81 12.72
CA ALA A 172 -9.26 -2.25 12.79
C ALA A 172 -10.68 -2.56 13.26
N LYS A 173 -11.18 -1.85 14.29
CA LYS A 173 -12.55 -2.01 14.80
C LYS A 173 -13.58 -1.62 13.74
N THR A 174 -13.43 -0.45 13.13
CA THR A 174 -14.31 0.01 12.04
C THR A 174 -14.34 -0.99 10.89
N LYS A 175 -13.18 -1.56 10.56
CA LYS A 175 -13.09 -2.58 9.52
C LYS A 175 -13.84 -3.86 9.90
N ALA A 176 -13.65 -4.38 11.11
CA ALA A 176 -14.36 -5.56 11.58
C ALA A 176 -15.89 -5.35 11.59
N GLU A 177 -16.36 -4.19 12.05
CA GLU A 177 -17.78 -3.81 12.00
C GLU A 177 -18.35 -3.71 10.57
N LEU A 178 -17.50 -3.35 9.61
CA LEU A 178 -17.87 -3.26 8.21
C LEU A 178 -17.91 -4.65 7.58
N GLU A 179 -16.92 -5.50 7.85
CA GLU A 179 -16.88 -6.90 7.39
C GLU A 179 -18.11 -7.67 7.85
N ASP A 180 -18.51 -7.52 9.12
CA ASP A 180 -19.68 -8.20 9.70
C ASP A 180 -21.01 -7.84 9.02
N ARG A 181 -21.15 -6.61 8.52
CA ARG A 181 -22.42 -6.12 7.93
C ARG A 181 -22.36 -5.96 6.41
N PHE A 182 -21.21 -6.23 5.79
CA PHE A 182 -20.94 -5.79 4.42
C PHE A 182 -22.00 -6.29 3.43
N MET A 183 -22.39 -7.57 3.52
CA MET A 183 -23.37 -8.18 2.62
C MET A 183 -24.82 -7.99 3.06
N ASP A 184 -25.04 -7.66 4.34
CA ASP A 184 -26.36 -7.48 4.95
C ASP A 184 -26.92 -6.07 4.78
N ASP A 185 -26.04 -5.09 4.56
CA ASP A 185 -26.41 -3.72 4.21
C ASP A 185 -27.47 -3.71 3.07
N ARG A 186 -28.32 -2.69 3.07
CA ARG A 186 -29.28 -2.43 1.99
C ARG A 186 -29.08 -1.00 1.51
N ILE A 187 -28.73 -0.81 0.24
CA ILE A 187 -28.58 0.53 -0.33
C ILE A 187 -29.93 0.93 -0.91
N ASP A 188 -30.53 1.97 -0.32
CA ASP A 188 -31.85 2.53 -0.67
C ASP A 188 -32.98 1.49 -0.74
N GLY A 189 -32.87 0.36 -0.02
CA GLY A 189 -33.85 -0.73 0.01
C GLY A 189 -33.94 -1.62 -1.23
N HIS A 190 -33.36 -1.20 -2.37
CA HIS A 190 -33.46 -1.90 -3.66
C HIS A 190 -32.19 -2.64 -4.07
N TRP A 191 -31.04 -2.30 -3.48
CA TRP A 191 -29.77 -2.97 -3.73
C TRP A 191 -29.47 -4.01 -2.65
N ARG A 192 -29.03 -5.19 -3.07
CA ARG A 192 -28.70 -6.33 -2.20
C ARG A 192 -27.29 -6.83 -2.48
N GLY A 193 -26.57 -7.21 -1.43
CA GLY A 193 -25.31 -7.94 -1.56
C GLY A 193 -25.54 -9.30 -2.23
N ALA A 194 -24.72 -9.62 -3.23
CA ALA A 194 -24.86 -10.83 -4.03
C ALA A 194 -23.64 -11.75 -3.96
N LEU A 195 -22.44 -11.17 -4.09
CA LEU A 195 -21.18 -11.92 -4.01
C LEU A 195 -20.09 -11.06 -3.37
N GLU A 196 -19.28 -11.64 -2.51
CA GLU A 196 -18.06 -11.00 -2.00
C GLU A 196 -16.86 -11.48 -2.81
N PHE A 197 -16.00 -10.57 -3.27
CA PHE A 197 -14.87 -10.91 -4.16
C PHE A 197 -13.57 -11.22 -3.41
N GLY A 198 -13.52 -11.09 -2.09
CA GLY A 198 -12.39 -11.55 -1.28
C GLY A 198 -11.93 -10.60 -0.17
N VAL A 199 -11.15 -11.19 0.75
CA VAL A 199 -10.71 -10.60 2.02
C VAL A 199 -9.37 -9.89 1.83
N GLY A 200 -9.38 -8.56 1.74
CA GLY A 200 -8.20 -7.73 1.46
C GLY A 200 -8.05 -6.52 2.36
N ALA A 201 -7.19 -5.55 2.00
CA ALA A 201 -7.12 -4.26 2.70
C ALA A 201 -8.42 -3.45 2.54
N ASN A 202 -9.09 -3.62 1.40
CA ASN A 202 -10.39 -3.06 1.03
C ASN A 202 -11.42 -4.19 0.97
N LEU A 203 -12.66 -3.91 1.34
CA LEU A 203 -13.78 -4.82 1.11
C LEU A 203 -14.38 -4.53 -0.26
N ALA A 204 -14.65 -5.57 -1.05
CA ALA A 204 -15.27 -5.43 -2.35
C ALA A 204 -16.29 -6.53 -2.59
N GLY A 205 -17.44 -6.17 -3.16
CA GLY A 205 -18.48 -7.14 -3.50
C GLY A 205 -19.41 -6.66 -4.59
N LEU A 206 -20.08 -7.62 -5.22
CA LEU A 206 -21.18 -7.44 -6.15
C LEU A 206 -22.45 -7.08 -5.39
N TRP A 207 -23.08 -6.02 -5.87
CA TRP A 207 -24.39 -5.59 -5.46
C TRP A 207 -25.32 -5.60 -6.65
N VAL A 208 -26.54 -6.10 -6.45
CA VAL A 208 -27.56 -6.16 -7.48
C VAL A 208 -28.77 -5.36 -7.08
N LYS A 209 -29.32 -4.62 -8.03
CA LYS A 209 -30.61 -3.95 -7.88
C LYS A 209 -31.68 -4.90 -8.35
N VAL A 210 -32.75 -5.04 -7.57
CA VAL A 210 -33.90 -5.88 -7.94
C VAL A 210 -35.17 -5.05 -8.09
N ASP A 211 -36.08 -5.53 -8.93
CA ASP A 211 -37.45 -5.02 -9.05
C ASP A 211 -38.41 -5.65 -8.01
N GLU A 212 -39.71 -5.35 -8.12
CA GLU A 212 -40.75 -5.87 -7.23
C GLU A 212 -40.93 -7.40 -7.29
N ASN A 213 -40.43 -8.05 -8.35
CA ASN A 213 -40.51 -9.49 -8.56
C ASN A 213 -39.17 -10.19 -8.23
N ASP A 214 -38.28 -9.52 -7.50
CA ASP A 214 -36.92 -9.99 -7.21
C ASP A 214 -36.08 -10.27 -8.47
N THR A 215 -36.41 -9.65 -9.61
CA THR A 215 -35.62 -9.78 -10.83
C THR A 215 -34.48 -8.77 -10.83
N ILE A 216 -33.26 -9.22 -11.13
CA ILE A 216 -32.07 -8.36 -11.18
C ILE A 216 -32.16 -7.42 -12.37
N ILE A 217 -32.10 -6.11 -12.13
CA ILE A 217 -32.22 -5.05 -13.14
C ILE A 217 -30.95 -4.20 -13.30
N ASP A 218 -30.03 -4.22 -12.33
CA ASP A 218 -28.74 -3.53 -12.41
C ASP A 218 -27.71 -4.20 -11.49
N ARG A 219 -26.43 -3.93 -11.73
CA ARG A 219 -25.29 -4.52 -11.03
C ARG A 219 -24.18 -3.49 -10.84
N ILE A 220 -23.64 -3.42 -9.63
CA ILE A 220 -22.50 -2.57 -9.27
C ILE A 220 -21.51 -3.34 -8.41
N VAL A 221 -20.26 -2.92 -8.44
CA VAL A 221 -19.26 -3.28 -7.44
C VAL A 221 -19.22 -2.19 -6.39
N ARG A 222 -19.40 -2.56 -5.12
CA ARG A 222 -19.15 -1.68 -3.96
C ARG A 222 -17.76 -1.99 -3.43
N LYS A 223 -16.86 -1.01 -3.47
CA LYS A 223 -15.51 -1.08 -2.89
C LYS A 223 -15.43 -0.14 -1.69
N CYS A 224 -15.15 -0.67 -0.51
CA CYS A 224 -15.00 0.10 0.72
C CYS A 224 -13.55 0.07 1.22
N GLU A 225 -12.99 1.23 1.50
CA GLU A 225 -11.70 1.40 2.13
C GLU A 225 -11.86 2.10 3.48
N VAL A 226 -11.40 1.45 4.54
CA VAL A 226 -11.23 2.07 5.86
C VAL A 226 -9.81 2.60 5.97
N THR A 227 -9.65 3.88 6.31
CA THR A 227 -8.34 4.51 6.42
C THR A 227 -8.15 5.26 7.74
N SER A 228 -6.97 5.84 7.95
CA SER A 228 -6.68 6.63 9.14
C SER A 228 -6.97 8.12 8.89
N ALA A 229 -7.21 8.88 9.96
CA ALA A 229 -7.34 10.34 9.91
C ALA A 229 -6.16 11.00 9.17
N THR A 230 -4.95 10.49 9.40
CA THR A 230 -3.71 10.95 8.77
C THR A 230 -3.62 10.67 7.26
N SER A 231 -4.33 9.64 6.80
CA SER A 231 -4.32 9.21 5.39
C SER A 231 -5.55 9.71 4.62
N TRP A 232 -6.62 10.07 5.33
CA TRP A 232 -7.89 10.52 4.75
C TRP A 232 -7.72 11.66 3.73
N PRO A 233 -6.98 12.76 4.00
CA PRO A 233 -6.83 13.84 3.02
C PRO A 233 -6.13 13.42 1.72
N LYS A 234 -5.35 12.33 1.74
CA LYS A 234 -4.64 11.81 0.56
C LYS A 234 -5.54 11.00 -0.36
N LYS A 235 -6.76 10.67 0.07
CA LYS A 235 -7.75 9.93 -0.72
C LYS A 235 -8.56 10.80 -1.65
N PHE A 236 -8.41 12.11 -1.56
CA PHE A 236 -9.19 13.07 -2.30
C PHE A 236 -8.31 14.01 -3.10
N ARG A 237 -8.89 14.56 -4.17
CA ARG A 237 -8.30 15.66 -4.93
C ARG A 237 -8.29 16.91 -4.07
N GLN A 238 -7.11 17.48 -3.82
CA GLN A 238 -6.93 18.59 -2.88
C GLN A 238 -7.49 19.95 -3.35
N GLN A 239 -7.96 20.04 -4.60
CA GLN A 239 -8.48 21.29 -5.18
C GLN A 239 -9.96 21.55 -4.83
N ASP A 240 -10.72 20.52 -4.43
CA ASP A 240 -12.15 20.65 -4.13
C ASP A 240 -12.39 20.65 -2.62
N THR A 241 -12.61 21.82 -2.02
CA THR A 241 -12.74 21.96 -0.55
C THR A 241 -14.14 21.72 -0.01
N ALA A 242 -15.19 21.97 -0.82
CA ALA A 242 -16.58 21.85 -0.37
C ALA A 242 -17.15 20.43 -0.52
N ASN A 243 -16.77 19.72 -1.59
CA ASN A 243 -17.14 18.32 -1.84
C ASN A 243 -15.96 17.63 -2.51
N PRO A 244 -15.01 17.09 -1.73
CA PRO A 244 -13.79 16.53 -2.28
C PRO A 244 -14.09 15.29 -3.11
N THR A 245 -13.65 15.28 -4.37
CA THR A 245 -13.75 14.10 -5.24
C THR A 245 -12.69 13.08 -4.85
N PRO A 246 -13.02 11.80 -4.63
CA PRO A 246 -12.02 10.76 -4.41
C PRO A 246 -11.03 10.67 -5.56
N LEU A 247 -9.75 10.50 -5.26
CA LEU A 247 -8.68 10.49 -6.25
C LEU A 247 -8.87 9.38 -7.30
N GLU A 248 -9.28 8.19 -6.84
CA GLU A 248 -9.60 7.06 -7.72
C GLU A 248 -10.77 7.37 -8.65
N ALA A 249 -11.84 7.99 -8.13
CA ALA A 249 -13.00 8.38 -8.94
C ALA A 249 -12.65 9.47 -9.96
N TYR A 250 -11.85 10.45 -9.55
CA TYR A 250 -11.40 11.53 -10.42
C TYR A 250 -10.65 10.99 -11.64
N PHE A 251 -9.61 10.18 -11.44
CA PHE A 251 -8.80 9.67 -12.54
C PHE A 251 -9.54 8.63 -13.39
N ALA A 252 -10.29 7.72 -12.75
CA ALA A 252 -11.10 6.74 -13.47
C ALA A 252 -12.11 7.42 -14.40
N ASN A 253 -12.85 8.42 -13.89
CA ASN A 253 -13.85 9.14 -14.69
C ASN A 253 -13.20 10.04 -15.73
N LYS A 254 -12.09 10.71 -15.39
CA LYS A 254 -11.32 11.52 -16.35
C LYS A 254 -10.95 10.73 -17.60
N CYS A 255 -10.50 9.47 -17.46
CA CYS A 255 -10.19 8.60 -18.60
C CYS A 255 -11.44 7.96 -19.23
N ALA A 256 -12.41 7.52 -18.44
CA ALA A 256 -13.64 6.90 -18.93
C ALA A 256 -14.56 7.86 -19.68
N ASP A 257 -14.50 9.16 -19.39
CA ASP A 257 -15.22 10.20 -20.13
C ASP A 257 -14.69 10.36 -21.56
N VAL A 258 -13.42 10.01 -21.80
CA VAL A 258 -12.84 9.91 -23.15
C VAL A 258 -13.22 8.59 -23.82
N SER A 259 -13.08 7.47 -23.11
CA SER A 259 -13.47 6.15 -23.65
C SER A 259 -13.89 5.18 -22.55
N ARG A 260 -15.18 4.83 -22.54
CA ARG A 260 -15.72 3.78 -21.65
C ARG A 260 -15.35 2.38 -22.07
N ASP A 261 -14.80 2.21 -23.27
CA ASP A 261 -14.32 0.92 -23.78
C ASP A 261 -12.95 0.57 -23.20
N HIS A 262 -12.18 1.55 -22.73
CA HIS A 262 -10.83 1.31 -22.21
C HIS A 262 -10.71 1.44 -20.68
N PHE A 263 -11.72 2.02 -20.02
CA PHE A 263 -11.63 2.34 -18.60
C PHE A 263 -12.92 2.02 -17.86
N VAL A 264 -12.78 1.49 -16.63
CA VAL A 264 -13.89 1.33 -15.70
C VAL A 264 -14.11 2.64 -14.94
N GLY A 265 -15.16 3.38 -15.29
CA GLY A 265 -15.56 4.60 -14.56
C GLY A 265 -16.17 4.29 -13.18
N ILE A 266 -16.13 5.25 -12.27
CA ILE A 266 -16.84 5.25 -11.00
C ILE A 266 -18.20 5.92 -11.16
N ARG A 267 -19.28 5.18 -10.89
CA ARG A 267 -20.67 5.66 -11.00
C ARG A 267 -21.00 6.67 -9.90
N SER A 268 -20.58 6.40 -8.67
CA SER A 268 -20.80 7.27 -7.51
C SER A 268 -19.87 6.90 -6.36
N TRP A 269 -19.87 7.70 -5.30
CA TRP A 269 -19.12 7.43 -4.09
C TRP A 269 -19.86 7.94 -2.85
N HIS A 270 -19.48 7.39 -1.70
CA HIS A 270 -19.89 7.85 -0.38
C HIS A 270 -18.66 7.96 0.52
N SER A 271 -18.68 8.91 1.46
CA SER A 271 -17.60 9.14 2.40
C SER A 271 -18.14 9.41 3.79
N ASP A 272 -17.72 8.59 4.75
CA ASP A 272 -17.96 8.81 6.18
C ASP A 272 -16.68 9.42 6.79
N THR A 273 -16.72 10.72 7.08
CA THR A 273 -15.59 11.47 7.63
C THR A 273 -15.33 11.20 9.11
N ILE A 274 -16.29 10.61 9.83
CA ILE A 274 -16.17 10.26 11.25
C ILE A 274 -15.45 8.91 11.37
N LYS A 275 -15.89 7.93 10.58
CA LYS A 275 -15.31 6.57 10.57
C LYS A 275 -14.15 6.41 9.58
N TYR A 276 -13.88 7.43 8.76
CA TYR A 276 -12.88 7.40 7.68
C TYR A 276 -13.09 6.24 6.70
N ILE A 277 -14.34 6.03 6.29
CA ILE A 277 -14.73 5.02 5.30
C ILE A 277 -14.98 5.73 3.97
N LEU A 278 -14.24 5.34 2.93
CA LEU A 278 -14.50 5.73 1.56
C LEU A 278 -15.14 4.55 0.83
N THR A 279 -16.30 4.77 0.23
CA THR A 279 -17.00 3.77 -0.58
C THR A 279 -17.09 4.26 -2.02
N LEU A 280 -16.64 3.44 -2.97
CA LEU A 280 -16.74 3.67 -4.40
C LEU A 280 -17.70 2.65 -5.02
N TYR A 281 -18.53 3.11 -5.96
CA TYR A 281 -19.43 2.27 -6.73
C TYR A 281 -19.04 2.29 -8.19
N SER A 282 -18.69 1.15 -8.76
CA SER A 282 -18.31 1.01 -10.17
C SER A 282 -19.24 0.02 -10.91
N PRO A 283 -19.30 0.04 -12.25
CA PRO A 283 -19.94 -1.01 -13.02
C PRO A 283 -19.33 -2.38 -12.72
N PHE A 284 -20.15 -3.42 -12.78
CA PHE A 284 -19.68 -4.81 -12.69
C PHE A 284 -19.23 -5.32 -14.07
N CYS A 285 -17.94 -5.61 -14.21
CA CYS A 285 -17.37 -6.26 -15.39
C CYS A 285 -17.52 -7.78 -15.27
N ALA A 286 -18.48 -8.32 -16.01
CA ALA A 286 -19.02 -9.64 -15.73
C ALA A 286 -18.16 -10.81 -16.26
N ASN A 287 -17.12 -10.51 -17.05
CA ASN A 287 -16.15 -11.51 -17.52
C ASN A 287 -14.90 -11.58 -16.62
N GLY A 288 -14.93 -10.94 -15.45
CA GLY A 288 -13.83 -10.96 -14.48
C GLY A 288 -12.68 -10.05 -14.88
N ASP A 289 -11.47 -10.41 -14.45
CA ASP A 289 -10.23 -9.71 -14.75
C ASP A 289 -9.23 -10.58 -15.53
N LEU A 290 -8.21 -9.92 -16.09
CA LEU A 290 -7.18 -10.59 -16.86
C LEU A 290 -6.32 -11.51 -15.99
N LYS A 291 -6.22 -11.27 -14.67
CA LYS A 291 -5.49 -12.17 -13.76
C LYS A 291 -6.17 -13.55 -13.75
N GLY A 292 -7.49 -13.60 -13.56
CA GLY A 292 -8.24 -14.85 -13.55
C GLY A 292 -8.07 -15.64 -14.85
N MET A 293 -8.01 -14.95 -15.99
CA MET A 293 -7.77 -15.59 -17.28
C MET A 293 -6.32 -16.12 -17.42
N VAL A 294 -5.32 -15.32 -17.06
CA VAL A 294 -3.91 -15.73 -17.09
C VAL A 294 -3.67 -16.91 -16.14
N ASP A 295 -4.20 -16.84 -14.91
CA ASP A 295 -4.02 -17.88 -13.91
C ASP A 295 -4.59 -19.23 -14.39
N LYS A 296 -5.76 -19.22 -15.03
CA LYS A 296 -6.35 -20.42 -15.67
C LYS A 296 -5.45 -20.94 -16.81
N SER A 297 -5.00 -20.06 -17.70
CA SER A 297 -4.10 -20.41 -18.82
C SER A 297 -2.80 -21.07 -18.34
N VAL A 298 -2.24 -20.58 -17.24
CA VAL A 298 -1.02 -21.15 -16.63
C VAL A 298 -1.33 -22.47 -15.93
N ALA A 299 -2.39 -22.52 -15.11
CA ALA A 299 -2.75 -23.70 -14.31
C ALA A 299 -3.11 -24.91 -15.18
N PHE A 300 -3.81 -24.71 -16.29
CA PHE A 300 -4.17 -25.77 -17.23
C PHE A 300 -3.10 -26.05 -18.29
N GLY A 301 -2.01 -25.26 -18.32
CA GLY A 301 -0.97 -25.40 -19.33
C GLY A 301 -1.47 -25.14 -20.76
N THR A 302 -2.51 -24.32 -20.91
CA THR A 302 -3.13 -23.94 -22.20
C THR A 302 -2.84 -22.47 -22.48
N PRO A 303 -1.74 -22.13 -23.17
CA PRO A 303 -1.35 -20.74 -23.40
C PRO A 303 -2.42 -19.95 -24.16
N LEU A 304 -2.65 -18.71 -23.75
CA LEU A 304 -3.50 -17.78 -24.50
C LEU A 304 -3.01 -17.65 -25.96
N PRO A 305 -3.90 -17.75 -26.97
CA PRO A 305 -3.54 -17.61 -28.38
C PRO A 305 -2.84 -16.29 -28.70
N GLU A 306 -1.93 -16.29 -29.66
CA GLU A 306 -1.22 -15.07 -30.04
C GLU A 306 -2.13 -13.94 -30.53
N PRO A 307 -3.15 -14.19 -31.38
CA PRO A 307 -4.04 -13.09 -31.77
C PRO A 307 -4.79 -12.44 -30.59
N PHE A 308 -5.06 -13.17 -29.50
CA PHE A 308 -5.55 -12.57 -28.25
C PHE A 308 -4.53 -11.59 -27.65
N LEU A 309 -3.25 -11.95 -27.64
CA LEU A 309 -2.18 -11.06 -27.15
C LEU A 309 -2.07 -9.79 -28.00
N TRP A 310 -2.18 -9.89 -29.32
CA TRP A 310 -2.18 -8.72 -30.20
C TRP A 310 -3.36 -7.78 -29.93
N ALA A 311 -4.57 -8.34 -29.77
CA ALA A 311 -5.76 -7.57 -29.44
C ALA A 311 -5.66 -6.89 -28.06
N ALA A 312 -5.14 -7.61 -27.05
CA ALA A 312 -4.88 -7.07 -25.72
C ALA A 312 -3.83 -5.95 -25.76
N PHE A 313 -2.73 -6.15 -26.50
CA PHE A 313 -1.63 -5.19 -26.56
C PHE A 313 -2.09 -3.88 -27.21
N LEU A 314 -2.81 -3.96 -28.33
CA LEU A 314 -3.34 -2.76 -28.99
C LEU A 314 -4.29 -1.98 -28.07
N GLN A 315 -5.27 -2.64 -27.44
CA GLN A 315 -6.23 -1.97 -26.56
C GLN A 315 -5.56 -1.34 -25.33
N LEU A 316 -4.57 -2.02 -24.73
CA LEU A 316 -3.81 -1.45 -23.61
C LEU A 316 -2.91 -0.26 -24.03
N VAL A 317 -2.40 -0.28 -25.25
CA VAL A 317 -1.66 0.86 -25.83
C VAL A 317 -2.60 2.03 -26.13
N GLU A 318 -3.80 1.78 -26.65
CA GLU A 318 -4.87 2.78 -26.84
C GLU A 318 -5.24 3.43 -25.49
N ALA A 319 -5.37 2.64 -24.42
CA ALA A 319 -5.56 3.16 -23.06
C ALA A 319 -4.38 4.05 -22.61
N CYS A 320 -3.14 3.68 -22.91
CA CYS A 320 -1.98 4.52 -22.59
C CYS A 320 -1.97 5.84 -23.36
N ILE A 321 -2.42 5.86 -24.62
CA ILE A 321 -2.58 7.09 -25.41
C ILE A 321 -3.62 7.99 -24.76
N ILE A 322 -4.78 7.45 -24.38
CA ILE A 322 -5.83 8.23 -23.71
C ILE A 322 -5.34 8.83 -22.39
N MET A 323 -4.61 8.06 -21.58
CA MET A 323 -4.02 8.57 -20.34
C MET A 323 -3.00 9.70 -20.59
N ARG A 324 -2.23 9.63 -21.68
CA ARG A 324 -1.26 10.66 -22.05
C ARG A 324 -1.94 11.92 -22.60
N ASP A 325 -2.91 11.75 -23.49
CA ASP A 325 -3.39 12.83 -24.36
C ASP A 325 -4.78 13.35 -24.01
N GLY A 326 -5.59 12.56 -23.32
CA GLY A 326 -7.01 12.85 -23.12
C GLY A 326 -7.85 12.66 -24.38
N SER A 327 -7.30 12.05 -25.43
CA SER A 327 -7.98 11.81 -26.70
C SER A 327 -7.68 10.41 -27.23
N GLN A 328 -8.51 9.92 -28.14
CA GLN A 328 -8.27 8.67 -28.86
C GLN A 328 -7.32 8.89 -30.05
N GLY A 329 -6.10 9.37 -29.76
CA GLY A 329 -5.05 9.54 -30.78
C GLY A 329 -5.17 10.82 -31.63
N GLN A 330 -5.91 11.83 -31.17
CA GLN A 330 -6.00 13.15 -31.82
C GLN A 330 -4.91 14.12 -31.33
N GLY A 331 -4.01 13.65 -30.48
CA GLY A 331 -2.99 14.45 -29.81
C GLY A 331 -3.45 14.98 -28.45
N LEU A 332 -2.51 15.58 -27.72
CA LEU A 332 -2.70 16.11 -26.37
C LEU A 332 -3.75 17.23 -26.36
N LEU A 333 -4.81 17.07 -25.58
CA LEU A 333 -5.77 18.13 -25.33
C LEU A 333 -5.12 19.25 -24.48
N PRO A 334 -5.34 20.55 -24.80
CA PRO A 334 -4.64 21.67 -24.15
C PRO A 334 -4.67 21.70 -22.62
N ASP A 335 -5.79 21.29 -22.00
CA ASP A 335 -5.98 21.29 -20.55
C ASP A 335 -5.75 19.90 -19.91
N TRP A 336 -5.18 18.96 -20.67
CA TRP A 336 -4.93 17.61 -20.19
C TRP A 336 -3.56 17.51 -19.52
N CYS A 337 -3.57 17.02 -18.29
CA CYS A 337 -2.37 16.56 -17.59
C CYS A 337 -2.27 15.05 -17.75
N SER A 338 -1.09 14.56 -18.15
CA SER A 338 -0.82 13.14 -18.37
C SER A 338 -1.08 12.33 -17.10
N VAL A 339 -1.92 11.30 -17.22
CA VAL A 339 -2.26 10.39 -16.13
C VAL A 339 -1.26 9.24 -16.09
N ILE A 340 -0.56 9.09 -14.97
CA ILE A 340 0.32 7.93 -14.73
C ILE A 340 -0.37 7.01 -13.72
N HIS A 341 -0.77 5.83 -14.16
CA HIS A 341 -1.60 4.91 -13.37
C HIS A 341 -0.85 4.30 -12.19
N ARG A 342 0.46 3.99 -12.38
CA ARG A 342 1.38 3.43 -11.37
C ARG A 342 1.05 2.04 -10.80
N ASP A 343 -0.06 1.41 -11.19
CA ASP A 343 -0.45 0.06 -10.74
C ASP A 343 -1.18 -0.76 -11.82
N ILE A 344 -0.77 -0.62 -13.08
CA ILE A 344 -1.29 -1.49 -14.15
C ILE A 344 -0.75 -2.91 -13.91
N LYS A 345 -1.65 -3.87 -13.82
CA LYS A 345 -1.42 -5.30 -13.61
C LYS A 345 -2.66 -6.08 -14.06
N PRO A 346 -2.59 -7.40 -14.28
CA PRO A 346 -3.72 -8.17 -14.78
C PRO A 346 -4.98 -8.08 -13.90
N ALA A 347 -4.83 -8.00 -12.57
CA ALA A 347 -5.95 -7.85 -11.63
C ALA A 347 -6.64 -6.46 -11.70
N ASN A 348 -6.02 -5.49 -12.37
CA ASN A 348 -6.56 -4.15 -12.58
C ASN A 348 -6.98 -3.93 -14.06
N ILE A 349 -7.08 -5.01 -14.84
CA ILE A 349 -7.55 -5.01 -16.23
C ILE A 349 -8.77 -5.92 -16.27
N PHE A 350 -9.95 -5.31 -16.28
CA PHE A 350 -11.22 -6.03 -16.35
C PHE A 350 -11.58 -6.41 -17.78
N LEU A 351 -12.31 -7.51 -17.93
CA LEU A 351 -12.79 -8.03 -19.19
C LEU A 351 -14.28 -7.68 -19.32
N ASP A 352 -14.64 -6.98 -20.39
CA ASP A 352 -16.03 -6.67 -20.73
C ASP A 352 -16.48 -7.46 -21.95
N GLN A 353 -17.73 -7.26 -22.37
CA GLN A 353 -18.25 -7.84 -23.60
C GLN A 353 -17.39 -7.42 -24.80
N PRO A 354 -17.24 -8.30 -25.82
CA PRO A 354 -16.58 -7.95 -27.06
C PRO A 354 -17.16 -6.68 -27.67
N SER A 355 -16.28 -5.84 -28.20
CA SER A 355 -16.70 -4.69 -29.00
C SER A 355 -16.95 -5.10 -30.45
N ALA A 356 -17.39 -4.15 -31.28
CA ALA A 356 -17.42 -4.36 -32.72
C ALA A 356 -16.02 -4.66 -33.29
N ARG A 357 -14.94 -4.19 -32.66
CA ARG A 357 -13.56 -4.59 -32.96
C ARG A 357 -13.22 -5.83 -32.13
N PHE A 358 -12.66 -6.85 -32.77
CA PHE A 358 -12.31 -8.13 -32.15
C PHE A 358 -13.51 -8.85 -31.52
N PRO A 359 -14.54 -9.21 -32.30
CA PRO A 359 -15.77 -9.79 -31.76
C PRO A 359 -15.57 -11.16 -31.07
N ALA A 360 -14.45 -11.86 -31.29
CA ALA A 360 -14.12 -13.09 -30.58
C ALA A 360 -13.32 -12.87 -29.28
N TYR A 361 -12.97 -11.62 -28.93
CA TYR A 361 -12.16 -11.29 -27.76
C TYR A 361 -12.85 -10.28 -26.85
N PRO A 362 -12.60 -10.33 -25.53
CA PRO A 362 -13.16 -9.35 -24.62
C PRO A 362 -12.56 -7.97 -24.89
N THR A 363 -13.31 -6.94 -24.51
CA THR A 363 -12.75 -5.59 -24.38
C THR A 363 -12.00 -5.46 -23.06
N PHE A 364 -10.82 -4.85 -23.08
CA PHE A 364 -9.94 -4.71 -21.90
C PHE A 364 -10.09 -3.33 -21.26
N LYS A 365 -10.56 -3.30 -20.02
CA LYS A 365 -10.82 -2.05 -19.27
C LYS A 365 -9.87 -1.90 -18.10
N VAL A 366 -9.02 -0.87 -18.16
CA VAL A 366 -8.12 -0.50 -17.06
C VAL A 366 -8.91 0.11 -15.91
N ALA A 367 -8.57 -0.27 -14.69
CA ALA A 367 -9.26 0.14 -13.47
C ALA A 367 -8.30 0.31 -12.28
N ASP A 368 -8.84 0.73 -11.13
CA ASP A 368 -8.12 1.00 -9.88
C ASP A 368 -7.05 2.09 -10.00
N PHE A 369 -7.54 3.31 -10.18
CA PHE A 369 -6.73 4.52 -10.20
C PHE A 369 -6.37 5.04 -8.80
N GLY A 370 -6.49 4.23 -7.74
CA GLY A 370 -6.21 4.65 -6.36
C GLY A 370 -4.76 5.09 -6.11
N LEU A 371 -3.85 4.71 -7.01
CA LEU A 371 -2.44 5.13 -7.01
C LEU A 371 -2.08 6.08 -8.16
N ALA A 372 -3.03 6.47 -9.01
CA ALA A 372 -2.72 7.32 -10.15
C ALA A 372 -2.28 8.73 -9.73
N ILE A 373 -1.56 9.40 -10.63
CA ILE A 373 -1.14 10.79 -10.50
C ILE A 373 -1.34 11.50 -11.82
N GLU A 374 -1.37 12.83 -11.76
CA GLU A 374 -1.17 13.70 -12.90
C GLU A 374 0.24 14.27 -12.89
N THR A 375 0.77 14.47 -14.08
CA THR A 375 2.01 15.21 -14.27
C THR A 375 1.99 15.92 -15.62
N TYR A 376 2.88 16.90 -15.76
CA TYR A 376 3.00 17.73 -16.96
C TYR A 376 4.47 18.12 -17.18
N GLU A 377 4.75 18.72 -18.33
CA GLU A 377 6.09 19.24 -18.62
C GLU A 377 6.46 20.33 -17.62
N GLY A 378 7.60 20.18 -16.94
CA GLY A 378 8.03 21.14 -15.90
C GLY A 378 7.43 20.94 -14.50
N ASP A 379 6.58 19.93 -14.27
CA ASP A 379 6.13 19.56 -12.92
C ASP A 379 7.32 19.29 -11.97
N ILE A 380 7.49 20.21 -11.01
CA ILE A 380 8.59 20.27 -10.04
C ILE A 380 8.54 19.16 -8.98
N PHE A 381 7.40 18.51 -8.81
CA PHE A 381 7.21 17.42 -7.85
C PHE A 381 7.58 16.06 -8.44
N ASN A 382 7.73 15.98 -9.77
CA ASN A 382 8.12 14.78 -10.49
C ASN A 382 9.65 14.74 -10.70
N PRO A 383 10.38 13.73 -10.17
CA PRO A 383 9.86 12.47 -9.60
C PRO A 383 9.76 12.41 -8.08
N SER A 384 10.32 13.38 -7.34
CA SER A 384 10.55 13.31 -5.89
C SER A 384 9.32 12.95 -5.05
N ASN A 385 8.14 13.45 -5.41
CA ASN A 385 6.90 13.15 -4.68
C ASN A 385 6.24 11.84 -5.14
N TYR A 386 6.63 11.32 -6.30
CA TYR A 386 5.94 10.22 -6.96
C TYR A 386 6.72 8.90 -6.94
N ASN A 387 8.04 8.94 -6.79
CA ASN A 387 8.95 7.79 -6.77
C ASN A 387 9.00 7.08 -5.40
N THR A 388 7.87 6.95 -4.73
CA THR A 388 7.74 6.38 -3.37
C THR A 388 7.81 4.84 -3.34
N GLY A 389 7.91 4.20 -4.51
CA GLY A 389 7.84 2.75 -4.68
C GLY A 389 6.43 2.19 -4.60
N SER A 390 5.42 3.02 -4.92
CA SER A 390 4.02 2.61 -5.07
C SER A 390 3.83 1.66 -6.25
N GLY A 391 2.72 0.92 -6.27
CA GLY A 391 2.39 -0.09 -7.30
C GLY A 391 2.75 -1.51 -6.89
N SER A 392 2.36 -2.48 -7.69
CA SER A 392 2.49 -3.91 -7.40
C SER A 392 3.73 -4.50 -8.07
N ALA A 393 4.60 -5.14 -7.28
CA ALA A 393 5.63 -5.99 -7.87
C ALA A 393 4.95 -7.28 -8.38
N PRO A 394 5.29 -7.80 -9.57
CA PRO A 394 6.46 -7.45 -10.41
C PRO A 394 6.24 -6.35 -11.46
N TYR A 395 5.02 -5.90 -11.72
CA TYR A 395 4.66 -4.96 -12.81
C TYR A 395 5.16 -3.51 -12.65
N ARG A 396 5.48 -3.11 -11.42
CA ARG A 396 6.00 -1.76 -11.11
C ARG A 396 7.24 -1.43 -11.95
N ALA A 397 7.35 -0.22 -12.49
CA ALA A 397 8.52 0.24 -13.22
C ALA A 397 9.68 0.69 -12.30
N PRO A 398 10.95 0.65 -12.77
CA PRO A 398 12.13 1.05 -12.00
C PRO A 398 12.07 2.49 -11.45
N GLU A 399 11.62 3.45 -12.26
CA GLU A 399 11.57 4.87 -11.92
C GLU A 399 10.54 5.20 -10.83
N GLN A 400 9.59 4.29 -10.57
CA GLN A 400 8.68 4.42 -9.44
C GLN A 400 9.39 4.22 -8.09
N LEU A 401 10.60 3.64 -8.06
CA LEU A 401 11.43 3.55 -6.87
C LEU A 401 12.34 4.78 -6.76
N ASN A 402 12.53 5.32 -5.55
CA ASN A 402 13.50 6.39 -5.31
C ASN A 402 14.95 5.92 -5.52
N LYS A 403 15.89 6.86 -5.66
CA LYS A 403 17.31 6.59 -5.97
C LYS A 403 17.97 5.59 -5.02
N ARG A 404 17.65 5.63 -3.72
CA ARG A 404 18.23 4.71 -2.72
C ARG A 404 17.78 3.27 -2.90
N ARG A 405 16.66 3.04 -3.58
CA ARG A 405 16.07 1.71 -3.79
C ARG A 405 16.33 1.17 -5.20
N ARG A 406 16.85 1.99 -6.11
CA ARG A 406 17.34 1.57 -7.43
C ARG A 406 18.80 1.17 -7.27
N LEU A 407 19.04 -0.12 -7.11
CA LEU A 407 20.38 -0.65 -6.92
C LEU A 407 20.90 -1.22 -8.25
N ASP A 408 22.16 -0.94 -8.56
CA ASP A 408 22.87 -1.62 -9.64
C ASP A 408 23.27 -3.05 -9.23
N ALA A 409 23.93 -3.77 -10.14
CA ALA A 409 24.39 -5.13 -9.90
C ALA A 409 25.33 -5.29 -8.69
N THR A 410 25.95 -4.19 -8.23
CA THR A 410 26.85 -4.18 -7.07
C THR A 410 26.13 -3.89 -5.75
N GLY A 411 24.82 -3.66 -5.79
CA GLY A 411 24.04 -3.23 -4.61
C GLY A 411 24.20 -1.75 -4.27
N SER A 412 24.84 -0.97 -5.15
CA SER A 412 25.03 0.48 -4.97
C SER A 412 23.86 1.25 -5.60
N PRO A 413 23.48 2.43 -5.07
CA PRO A 413 22.50 3.29 -5.72
C PRO A 413 22.91 3.60 -7.16
N GLU A 414 22.07 3.22 -8.11
CA GLU A 414 22.37 3.28 -9.54
C GLU A 414 22.57 4.75 -9.97
N GLN A 415 23.82 5.13 -10.18
CA GLN A 415 24.19 6.51 -10.53
C GLN A 415 23.82 6.86 -11.98
N ALA A 416 23.71 5.85 -12.85
CA ALA A 416 23.43 6.01 -14.28
C ALA A 416 21.96 6.38 -14.60
N LEU A 417 21.03 6.09 -13.69
CA LEU A 417 19.63 6.54 -13.80
C LEU A 417 19.45 7.87 -13.04
N VAL A 418 19.68 8.99 -13.74
CA VAL A 418 19.17 10.31 -13.34
C VAL A 418 17.71 10.12 -12.94
N GLU A 419 17.29 10.60 -11.76
CA GLU A 419 15.95 10.31 -11.21
C GLU A 419 14.87 10.45 -12.29
N PRO A 420 14.39 9.32 -12.87
CA PRO A 420 13.62 9.44 -14.08
C PRO A 420 12.26 9.95 -13.67
N ARG A 421 11.79 10.99 -14.37
CA ARG A 421 10.40 11.43 -14.21
C ARG A 421 9.48 10.26 -14.52
N LEU A 422 8.41 10.13 -13.76
CA LEU A 422 7.32 9.23 -14.12
C LEU A 422 6.55 9.89 -15.26
N TRP A 423 6.34 9.16 -16.35
CA TRP A 423 5.75 9.69 -17.59
C TRP A 423 5.09 8.56 -18.38
N GLU A 424 4.71 8.74 -19.65
CA GLU A 424 4.01 7.66 -20.38
C GLU A 424 4.78 6.34 -20.42
N TRP A 425 6.12 6.40 -20.46
CA TRP A 425 6.99 5.23 -20.43
C TRP A 425 6.83 4.37 -19.16
N THR A 426 6.29 4.93 -18.07
CA THR A 426 5.95 4.19 -16.85
C THR A 426 4.75 3.28 -17.07
N ASN A 427 3.72 3.77 -17.77
CA ASN A 427 2.58 2.94 -18.16
C ASN A 427 2.99 1.91 -19.23
N VAL A 428 3.82 2.30 -20.21
CA VAL A 428 4.37 1.41 -21.25
C VAL A 428 5.13 0.24 -20.64
N TYR A 429 5.95 0.48 -19.62
CA TYR A 429 6.64 -0.59 -18.90
C TYR A 429 5.65 -1.58 -18.28
N ALA A 430 4.64 -1.09 -17.57
CA ALA A 430 3.70 -1.93 -16.86
C ALA A 430 2.87 -2.81 -17.82
N ILE A 431 2.37 -2.25 -18.94
CA ILE A 431 1.70 -3.07 -19.96
C ILE A 431 2.68 -4.06 -20.60
N GLY A 432 3.95 -3.69 -20.78
CA GLY A 432 4.99 -4.59 -21.28
C GLY A 432 5.19 -5.80 -20.37
N VAL A 433 5.15 -5.62 -19.04
CA VAL A 433 5.25 -6.73 -18.08
C VAL A 433 3.99 -7.60 -18.07
N VAL A 434 2.81 -7.00 -18.24
CA VAL A 434 1.55 -7.75 -18.44
C VAL A 434 1.64 -8.63 -19.69
N MET A 435 2.06 -8.05 -20.82
CA MET A 435 2.26 -8.77 -22.07
C MET A 435 3.32 -9.86 -21.95
N TYR A 436 4.44 -9.57 -21.26
CA TYR A 436 5.50 -10.53 -20.99
C TYR A 436 4.99 -11.76 -20.23
N GLN A 437 4.13 -11.56 -19.23
CA GLN A 437 3.51 -12.67 -18.51
C GLN A 437 2.68 -13.57 -19.43
N MET A 438 1.79 -12.96 -20.24
CA MET A 438 0.93 -13.70 -21.17
C MET A 438 1.73 -14.40 -22.27
N TYR A 439 2.78 -13.74 -22.77
CA TYR A 439 3.67 -14.26 -23.81
C TYR A 439 4.36 -15.55 -23.36
N HIS A 440 4.79 -15.61 -22.10
CA HIS A 440 5.46 -16.77 -21.53
C HIS A 440 4.51 -17.82 -20.92
N ASN A 441 3.25 -17.46 -20.67
CA ASN A 441 2.28 -18.31 -19.96
C ASN A 441 2.81 -18.83 -18.61
N TRP A 442 3.17 -17.92 -17.70
CA TRP A 442 3.62 -18.29 -16.35
C TRP A 442 3.17 -17.30 -15.27
N PHE A 443 3.33 -17.70 -14.01
CA PHE A 443 3.17 -16.80 -12.87
C PHE A 443 4.40 -15.91 -12.72
N LEU A 444 4.21 -14.60 -12.56
CA LEU A 444 5.30 -13.71 -12.18
C LEU A 444 5.35 -13.51 -10.66
N LEU A 445 6.43 -13.96 -10.05
CA LEU A 445 6.76 -13.74 -8.65
C LEU A 445 7.41 -12.36 -8.46
N LYS A 446 7.34 -11.85 -7.21
CA LYS A 446 8.00 -10.59 -6.85
C LYS A 446 9.51 -10.58 -7.17
N ALA A 447 10.19 -11.72 -7.02
CA ALA A 447 11.61 -11.85 -7.31
C ALA A 447 11.94 -11.72 -8.81
N GLU A 448 10.96 -11.97 -9.67
CA GLU A 448 11.11 -11.94 -11.14
C GLU A 448 10.86 -10.55 -11.73
N GLN A 449 10.72 -9.55 -10.86
CA GLN A 449 10.63 -8.15 -11.26
C GLN A 449 11.86 -7.77 -12.11
N LYS A 450 11.62 -7.52 -13.41
CA LYS A 450 12.68 -7.58 -14.43
C LYS A 450 13.82 -6.59 -14.29
N TYR A 451 13.63 -5.46 -13.63
CA TYR A 451 14.74 -4.54 -13.34
C TYR A 451 15.57 -4.93 -12.12
N LEU A 452 15.11 -5.91 -11.33
CA LEU A 452 15.98 -6.60 -10.37
C LEU A 452 16.92 -7.57 -11.09
N VAL A 453 16.66 -7.90 -12.37
CA VAL A 453 17.61 -8.63 -13.21
C VAL A 453 18.78 -7.69 -13.55
N PRO A 454 20.02 -8.05 -13.21
CA PRO A 454 21.18 -7.16 -13.35
C PRO A 454 21.45 -6.71 -14.79
N HIS A 455 21.16 -7.56 -15.77
CA HIS A 455 21.47 -7.31 -17.18
C HIS A 455 20.27 -7.57 -18.10
N GLU A 456 19.97 -6.64 -19.01
CA GLU A 456 18.86 -6.80 -19.98
C GLU A 456 19.10 -7.95 -20.96
N SER A 457 20.35 -8.38 -21.15
CA SER A 457 20.72 -9.56 -21.96
C SER A 457 20.23 -10.89 -21.35
N GLU A 458 19.86 -10.90 -20.07
CA GLU A 458 19.31 -12.06 -19.38
C GLU A 458 17.78 -12.13 -19.53
N TRP A 459 17.18 -11.24 -20.32
CA TRP A 459 15.76 -11.30 -20.62
C TRP A 459 15.50 -12.41 -21.63
N HIS A 460 15.02 -13.53 -21.11
CA HIS A 460 14.53 -14.61 -21.92
C HIS A 460 13.21 -14.19 -22.58
N MET A 461 13.27 -13.90 -23.88
CA MET A 461 12.12 -13.68 -24.77
C MET A 461 11.82 -14.92 -25.64
N ALA A 462 12.68 -15.93 -25.61
CA ALA A 462 12.40 -17.23 -26.21
C ALA A 462 11.58 -18.06 -25.22
N ASN A 463 10.48 -18.66 -25.70
CA ASN A 463 9.74 -19.67 -24.95
C ASN A 463 9.66 -20.92 -25.81
N ALA A 464 10.36 -22.00 -25.42
CA ALA A 464 10.35 -23.24 -26.17
C ALA A 464 8.98 -23.95 -26.13
N SER A 465 8.16 -23.66 -25.11
CA SER A 465 6.84 -24.26 -24.90
C SER A 465 5.73 -23.54 -25.67
N VAL A 466 5.97 -22.31 -26.15
CA VAL A 466 4.98 -21.50 -26.85
C VAL A 466 5.65 -20.73 -27.99
N THR A 467 5.42 -21.15 -29.23
CA THR A 467 5.90 -20.43 -30.41
C THR A 467 5.08 -19.16 -30.61
N ARG A 468 5.76 -18.04 -30.85
CA ARG A 468 5.16 -16.72 -31.07
C ARG A 468 5.85 -15.98 -32.20
N SER A 469 5.20 -14.98 -32.81
CA SER A 469 5.84 -14.14 -33.81
C SER A 469 7.03 -13.37 -33.21
N PRO A 470 8.17 -13.25 -33.94
CA PRO A 470 9.36 -12.60 -33.41
C PRO A 470 9.15 -11.12 -33.09
N ASN A 471 8.31 -10.42 -33.85
CA ASN A 471 8.06 -9.00 -33.65
C ASN A 471 7.20 -8.73 -32.42
N LEU A 472 6.26 -9.61 -32.05
CA LEU A 472 5.55 -9.49 -30.77
C LEU A 472 6.54 -9.51 -29.59
N GLY A 473 7.49 -10.46 -29.61
CA GLY A 473 8.55 -10.54 -28.61
C GLY A 473 9.43 -9.28 -28.57
N ASP A 474 9.83 -8.75 -29.73
CA ASP A 474 10.61 -7.50 -29.81
C ASP A 474 9.87 -6.31 -29.18
N PHE A 475 8.60 -6.12 -29.50
CA PHE A 475 7.80 -5.02 -28.95
C PHE A 475 7.69 -5.11 -27.43
N ILE A 476 7.43 -6.31 -26.89
CA ILE A 476 7.37 -6.56 -25.44
C ILE A 476 8.72 -6.23 -24.80
N ALA A 477 9.82 -6.76 -25.35
CA ALA A 477 11.18 -6.53 -24.83
C ALA A 477 11.55 -5.04 -24.81
N ARG A 478 11.15 -4.28 -25.84
CA ARG A 478 11.37 -2.84 -25.90
C ARG A 478 10.49 -2.05 -24.94
N CYS A 479 9.32 -2.54 -24.55
CA CYS A 479 8.49 -1.90 -23.51
C CYS A 479 9.12 -1.99 -22.12
N ILE A 480 9.71 -3.16 -21.79
CA ILE A 480 10.20 -3.45 -20.44
C ILE A 480 11.65 -3.00 -20.19
N ARG A 481 12.27 -2.24 -21.11
CA ARG A 481 13.64 -1.68 -20.98
C ARG A 481 13.85 -1.01 -19.61
N ARG A 482 14.96 -1.28 -18.93
CA ARG A 482 15.21 -0.78 -17.56
C ARG A 482 15.30 0.74 -17.58
N ASN A 483 16.11 1.29 -18.49
CA ASN A 483 16.21 2.73 -18.70
C ASN A 483 15.01 3.25 -19.50
N PRO A 484 14.20 4.17 -18.97
CA PRO A 484 13.07 4.74 -19.70
C PRO A 484 13.41 5.32 -21.07
N ARG A 485 14.62 5.87 -21.25
CA ARG A 485 15.06 6.43 -22.54
C ARG A 485 15.27 5.38 -23.64
N ASN A 486 15.46 4.13 -23.24
CA ASN A 486 15.63 3.01 -24.16
C ASN A 486 14.31 2.28 -24.45
N ARG A 487 13.22 2.65 -23.77
CA ARG A 487 11.90 2.06 -24.02
C ARG A 487 11.36 2.54 -25.37
N ILE A 488 10.62 1.67 -26.05
CA ILE A 488 9.88 2.07 -27.26
C ILE A 488 8.95 3.23 -26.93
N ARG A 489 8.90 4.23 -27.82
CA ARG A 489 7.99 5.37 -27.65
C ARG A 489 6.55 4.90 -27.87
N LEU A 490 5.61 5.49 -27.13
CA LEU A 490 4.21 5.10 -27.20
C LEU A 490 3.61 5.22 -28.61
N ASP A 491 3.91 6.31 -29.33
CA ASP A 491 3.42 6.51 -30.71
C ASP A 491 4.02 5.50 -31.70
N GLU A 492 5.30 5.14 -31.49
CA GLU A 492 5.98 4.14 -32.32
C GLU A 492 5.37 2.75 -32.08
N LEU A 493 5.13 2.40 -30.82
CA LEU A 493 4.49 1.13 -30.45
C LEU A 493 3.07 1.04 -31.04
N TYR A 494 2.26 2.09 -30.91
CA TYR A 494 0.94 2.13 -31.51
C TYR A 494 0.99 2.01 -33.03
N GLY A 495 1.89 2.74 -33.69
CA GLY A 495 2.10 2.66 -35.13
C GLY A 495 2.48 1.25 -35.61
N ASN A 496 3.24 0.50 -34.80
CA ASN A 496 3.62 -0.88 -35.10
C ASN A 496 2.49 -1.90 -34.84
N LEU A 497 1.57 -1.63 -33.90
CA LEU A 497 0.50 -2.55 -33.53
C LEU A 497 -0.78 -2.36 -34.36
N ARG A 498 -1.09 -1.13 -34.78
CA ARG A 498 -2.39 -0.77 -35.40
C ARG A 498 -2.70 -1.56 -36.68
N ASP A 499 -1.67 -2.00 -37.41
CA ASP A 499 -1.81 -2.70 -38.69
C ASP A 499 -1.91 -4.24 -38.54
N MET A 500 -1.82 -4.76 -37.30
CA MET A 500 -1.99 -6.18 -36.97
C MET A 500 -1.15 -7.13 -37.84
N ASN A 501 0.18 -6.98 -37.78
CA ASN A 501 1.11 -7.64 -38.69
C ASN A 501 2.05 -8.61 -37.95
N PRO A 502 1.58 -9.78 -37.48
CA PRO A 502 2.45 -10.81 -36.91
C PRO A 502 3.42 -11.34 -37.99
N HIS A 503 4.73 -11.32 -37.72
CA HIS A 503 5.71 -11.77 -38.70
C HIS A 503 5.77 -13.29 -38.77
N GLY A 504 5.65 -13.83 -39.98
CA GLY A 504 5.81 -15.26 -40.26
C GLY A 504 4.52 -16.08 -40.27
N ASP A 505 3.36 -15.45 -40.08
CA ASP A 505 2.04 -16.12 -40.11
C ASP A 505 1.01 -15.25 -40.86
N LEU A 506 0.80 -15.55 -42.15
CA LEU A 506 -0.14 -14.82 -43.01
C LEU A 506 -1.60 -15.09 -42.63
N GLU A 507 -1.91 -16.28 -42.12
CA GLU A 507 -3.28 -16.65 -41.73
C GLU A 507 -3.69 -15.87 -40.47
N MET A 508 -2.80 -15.81 -39.46
CA MET A 508 -3.03 -14.99 -38.27
C MET A 508 -3.14 -13.50 -38.61
N GLN A 509 -2.33 -13.04 -39.56
CA GLN A 509 -2.40 -11.65 -40.04
C GLN A 509 -3.75 -11.32 -40.68
N GLU A 510 -4.25 -12.17 -41.58
CA GLU A 510 -5.57 -12.00 -42.19
C GLU A 510 -6.68 -12.06 -41.13
N TYR A 511 -6.62 -13.05 -40.22
CA TYR A 511 -7.56 -13.20 -39.11
C TYR A 511 -7.63 -11.94 -38.24
N LEU A 512 -6.49 -11.36 -37.84
CA LEU A 512 -6.47 -10.14 -37.03
C LEU A 512 -6.96 -8.89 -37.78
N ARG A 513 -6.67 -8.81 -39.09
CA ARG A 513 -7.15 -7.71 -39.95
C ARG A 513 -8.65 -7.76 -40.17
N ASP A 514 -9.23 -8.95 -40.29
CA ASP A 514 -10.67 -9.08 -40.33
C ASP A 514 -11.25 -8.72 -38.96
N ALA A 515 -10.63 -9.21 -37.87
CA ALA A 515 -11.11 -8.99 -36.50
C ALA A 515 -11.17 -7.51 -36.12
N ILE A 516 -10.15 -6.72 -36.45
CA ILE A 516 -10.13 -5.28 -36.17
C ILE A 516 -11.22 -4.52 -36.96
N ASN A 517 -11.68 -5.07 -38.09
CA ASN A 517 -12.78 -4.54 -38.90
C ASN A 517 -14.15 -5.14 -38.52
N GLY A 518 -14.20 -5.98 -37.47
CA GLY A 518 -15.42 -6.55 -36.92
C GLY A 518 -15.91 -7.83 -37.56
N SER A 519 -15.09 -8.47 -38.39
CA SER A 519 -15.34 -9.80 -38.93
C SER A 519 -14.34 -10.77 -38.33
N GLN A 520 -14.74 -11.73 -37.50
CA GLN A 520 -13.81 -12.71 -36.95
C GLN A 520 -14.45 -14.10 -37.05
N PRO A 521 -14.11 -14.88 -38.10
CA PRO A 521 -14.62 -16.24 -38.23
C PRO A 521 -14.10 -17.10 -37.08
N GLY A 522 -14.91 -18.03 -36.58
CA GLY A 522 -14.47 -18.93 -35.52
C GLY A 522 -13.25 -19.74 -35.95
N ASN A 523 -12.25 -19.79 -35.08
CA ASN A 523 -11.02 -20.54 -35.26
C ASN A 523 -10.59 -21.11 -33.91
N SER A 524 -10.69 -22.43 -33.73
CA SER A 524 -10.38 -23.08 -32.45
C SER A 524 -8.95 -22.91 -31.97
N ALA A 525 -8.00 -22.52 -32.83
CA ALA A 525 -6.62 -22.22 -32.43
C ALA A 525 -6.43 -20.78 -31.94
N TYR A 526 -7.36 -19.88 -32.30
CA TYR A 526 -7.26 -18.44 -32.03
C TYR A 526 -8.33 -17.94 -31.05
N ASP A 527 -9.46 -18.62 -30.96
CA ASP A 527 -10.57 -18.27 -30.10
C ASP A 527 -10.24 -18.53 -28.63
N VAL A 528 -10.78 -17.70 -27.75
CA VAL A 528 -10.58 -17.80 -26.31
C VAL A 528 -11.94 -17.88 -25.64
N GLU A 529 -12.11 -18.84 -24.74
CA GLU A 529 -13.26 -18.87 -23.87
C GLU A 529 -13.05 -17.91 -22.70
N PHE A 530 -14.01 -17.03 -22.48
CA PHE A 530 -14.02 -16.08 -21.37
C PHE A 530 -15.43 -15.82 -20.87
N GLY A 531 -15.51 -15.36 -19.62
CA GLY A 531 -16.76 -15.32 -18.89
C GLY A 531 -17.10 -16.67 -18.27
N ALA A 532 -17.82 -16.63 -17.15
CA ALA A 532 -18.41 -17.80 -16.51
C ALA A 532 -19.94 -17.65 -16.54
N THR A 533 -20.67 -18.74 -16.28
CA THR A 533 -22.12 -18.66 -16.07
C THR A 533 -22.42 -17.66 -14.95
N GLN A 534 -23.10 -16.56 -15.29
CA GLN A 534 -23.32 -15.46 -14.36
C GLN A 534 -24.51 -15.78 -13.45
N LYS A 535 -24.24 -16.26 -12.23
CA LYS A 535 -25.26 -16.53 -11.17
C LYS A 535 -26.17 -15.31 -10.89
N TYR A 536 -25.67 -14.10 -11.14
CA TYR A 536 -26.37 -12.83 -10.92
C TYR A 536 -26.45 -11.99 -12.19
N ALA A 537 -26.89 -12.58 -13.30
CA ALA A 537 -27.11 -11.83 -14.55
C ALA A 537 -28.36 -10.92 -14.46
N VAL A 538 -28.35 -9.81 -15.21
CA VAL A 538 -29.55 -8.99 -15.39
C VAL A 538 -30.65 -9.84 -16.05
N GLY A 539 -31.87 -9.76 -15.52
CA GLY A 539 -33.02 -10.57 -15.93
C GLY A 539 -33.16 -11.91 -15.18
N MET A 540 -32.20 -12.29 -14.34
CA MET A 540 -32.34 -13.46 -13.46
C MET A 540 -33.03 -13.09 -12.14
N ALA A 541 -33.73 -14.07 -11.55
CA ALA A 541 -34.25 -13.95 -10.19
C ALA A 541 -33.08 -13.91 -9.18
N TYR A 542 -33.10 -12.96 -8.26
CA TYR A 542 -32.16 -12.89 -7.16
C TYR A 542 -32.33 -14.10 -6.24
N LYS A 543 -31.20 -14.66 -5.83
CA LYS A 543 -31.13 -15.66 -4.76
C LYS A 543 -30.21 -15.11 -3.69
N GLU A 544 -30.62 -15.22 -2.44
CA GLU A 544 -29.74 -14.82 -1.33
C GLU A 544 -28.44 -15.63 -1.39
N PRO A 545 -27.30 -15.01 -1.05
CA PRO A 545 -26.05 -15.73 -0.96
C PRO A 545 -26.18 -16.82 0.12
N SER A 546 -26.26 -18.09 -0.30
CA SER A 546 -25.94 -19.23 0.55
C SER A 546 -24.46 -19.09 0.88
N GLY A 547 -24.13 -18.72 2.13
CA GLY A 547 -22.80 -18.26 2.54
C GLY A 547 -21.62 -18.97 1.86
N PHE A 548 -20.57 -18.20 1.55
CA PHE A 548 -19.35 -18.56 0.80
C PHE A 548 -19.21 -20.05 0.42
N ASP A 549 -19.91 -20.47 -0.64
CA ASP A 549 -19.66 -21.77 -1.24
C ASP A 549 -18.52 -21.60 -2.25
N THR A 550 -17.44 -22.35 -2.07
CA THR A 550 -16.27 -22.31 -2.97
C THR A 550 -16.62 -22.65 -4.42
N SER A 551 -17.79 -23.23 -4.67
CA SER A 551 -18.34 -23.47 -6.01
C SER A 551 -18.96 -22.23 -6.70
N ASP A 552 -19.12 -21.11 -5.98
CA ASP A 552 -19.66 -19.86 -6.53
C ASP A 552 -18.59 -18.96 -7.14
N LEU A 553 -17.32 -19.28 -6.91
CA LEU A 553 -16.18 -18.73 -7.64
C LEU A 553 -15.98 -19.59 -8.89
N PRO A 554 -15.53 -19.03 -10.03
CA PRO A 554 -14.91 -19.88 -11.05
C PRO A 554 -13.83 -20.72 -10.34
N ASP A 555 -13.67 -22.01 -10.71
CA ASP A 555 -12.86 -23.07 -10.04
C ASP A 555 -11.39 -22.74 -9.62
N ALA A 556 -10.94 -21.49 -9.71
CA ALA A 556 -9.58 -21.00 -9.60
C ALA A 556 -9.18 -20.37 -8.25
N ASP A 557 -10.06 -20.25 -7.24
CA ASP A 557 -9.67 -19.65 -5.93
C ASP A 557 -9.26 -20.68 -4.86
N MET A 558 -9.10 -21.95 -5.23
CA MET A 558 -8.52 -22.99 -4.37
C MET A 558 -6.97 -22.91 -4.40
N MET A 559 -6.39 -21.91 -3.73
CA MET A 559 -4.98 -21.94 -3.32
C MET A 559 -4.89 -22.32 -1.85
N ASP A 560 -4.35 -23.51 -1.58
CA ASP A 560 -4.14 -24.07 -0.24
C ASP A 560 -3.22 -23.18 0.62
N GLN A 561 -3.51 -23.11 1.92
CA GLN A 561 -2.81 -22.30 2.93
C GLN A 561 -1.41 -22.84 3.30
N GLY A 562 -0.74 -23.55 2.40
CA GLY A 562 0.54 -24.19 2.65
C GLY A 562 1.50 -23.95 1.49
N GLY A 563 2.25 -22.84 1.54
CA GLY A 563 3.22 -22.50 0.51
C GLY A 563 4.30 -23.57 0.33
N VAL A 564 4.22 -24.36 -0.75
CA VAL A 564 5.35 -24.99 -1.44
C VAL A 564 5.01 -25.12 -2.93
N PRO A 565 5.78 -24.50 -3.86
CA PRO A 565 5.57 -24.69 -5.30
C PRO A 565 6.07 -26.07 -5.75
N VAL A 566 5.20 -26.82 -6.43
CA VAL A 566 5.57 -28.07 -7.11
C VAL A 566 6.23 -27.75 -8.46
N GLN A 567 7.55 -27.97 -8.47
CA GLN A 567 8.44 -28.35 -9.57
C GLN A 567 8.63 -27.45 -10.80
N TRP A 568 9.76 -26.76 -10.74
CA TRP A 568 10.63 -26.22 -11.79
C TRP A 568 10.77 -27.09 -13.05
N ARG A 569 10.63 -26.44 -14.22
CA ARG A 569 11.65 -26.41 -15.27
C ARG A 569 11.51 -25.18 -16.14
#